data_AF-A0A7W1I3U4-F1
#
_entry.id   AF-A0A7W1I3U4-F1
#
_cell.length_a   1.000
_cell.length_b   1.000
_cell.length_c   1.000
_cell.angle_alpha   90.00
_cell.angle_beta   90.00
_cell.angle_gamma   90.00
#
_symmetry.space_group_name_H-M   'P 1'
#
loop_
_entity.id
_entity.type
_entity.pdbx_description
1 polymer ?
#
loop_
_entity_poly.entity_id
_entity_poly.type
_entity_poly.pdbx_seq_one_letter_code
_entity_poly.pdbx_strand_id
1 'polypeptide(L)'
;ATIEGARALGMADRIGSIEPGKRADMIVVSMAGARQTPMYDPISHLVYVARGEDVRTSIVNGKVLMRDRKMLTLNEADVIREANEIATQVRAAVKK
;
A
#
# COMPACT_ATOMS: atom_id res chain seq x y z
N ALA A 1 -1.88 -12.18 1.56
CA ALA A 1 -0.72 -11.29 1.77
C ALA A 1 -0.08 -11.66 3.11
N THR A 2 1.25 -11.70 3.32
CA THR A 2 2.37 -11.20 2.48
C THR A 2 3.37 -12.29 2.10
N ILE A 3 3.96 -13.01 3.07
CA ILE A 3 5.09 -13.93 2.83
C ILE A 3 4.80 -14.98 1.74
N GLU A 4 3.56 -15.46 1.60
CA GLU A 4 3.19 -16.38 0.51
C GLU A 4 3.36 -15.76 -0.88
N GLY A 5 3.07 -14.46 -1.04
CA GLY A 5 3.34 -13.73 -2.27
C GLY A 5 4.83 -13.58 -2.53
N ALA A 6 5.62 -13.34 -1.49
CA ALA A 6 7.08 -13.32 -1.62
C ALA A 6 7.63 -14.70 -2.01
N ARG A 7 7.08 -15.80 -1.48
CA ARG A 7 7.44 -17.18 -1.88
C ARG A 7 7.08 -17.44 -3.33
N ALA A 8 5.88 -17.07 -3.76
CA ALA A 8 5.46 -17.23 -5.15
C ALA A 8 6.38 -16.49 -6.14
N LEU A 9 7.01 -15.39 -5.72
CA LEU A 9 7.96 -14.60 -6.51
C LEU A 9 9.43 -15.01 -6.31
N GLY A 10 9.74 -16.02 -5.49
CA GLY A 10 11.13 -16.40 -5.18
C GLY A 10 11.91 -15.32 -4.43
N MET A 11 11.23 -14.54 -3.59
CA MET A 11 11.79 -13.41 -2.82
C MET A 11 11.58 -13.55 -1.30
N ALA A 12 11.15 -14.71 -0.82
CA ALA A 12 10.79 -14.92 0.59
C ALA A 12 11.97 -14.77 1.56
N ASP A 13 13.18 -14.91 1.07
CA ASP A 13 14.46 -14.68 1.74
C ASP A 13 14.82 -13.18 1.83
N ARG A 14 14.11 -12.31 1.10
CA ARG A 14 14.40 -10.86 1.01
C ARG A 14 13.27 -9.97 1.51
N ILE A 15 12.00 -10.37 1.32
CA ILE A 15 10.82 -9.56 1.64
C ILE A 15 9.67 -10.44 2.19
N GLY A 16 8.58 -9.81 2.60
CA GLY A 16 7.32 -10.49 2.95
C GLY A 16 7.16 -10.84 4.42
N SER A 17 8.20 -10.70 5.24
CA SER A 17 8.18 -10.79 6.71
C SER A 17 9.16 -9.77 7.32
N ILE A 18 8.93 -9.42 8.58
CA ILE A 18 9.80 -8.50 9.34
C ILE A 18 10.80 -9.33 10.13
N GLU A 19 11.97 -9.54 9.55
CA GLU A 19 13.07 -10.33 10.14
C GLU A 19 14.41 -9.63 9.86
N PRO A 20 15.39 -9.70 10.78
CA PRO A 20 16.72 -9.16 10.53
C PRO A 20 17.33 -9.72 9.23
N GLY A 21 17.99 -8.84 8.46
CA GLY A 21 18.58 -9.20 7.16
C GLY A 21 17.65 -9.06 5.95
N LYS A 22 16.32 -9.02 6.16
CA LYS A 22 15.36 -8.71 5.09
C LYS A 22 15.28 -7.21 4.81
N ARG A 23 14.79 -6.87 3.61
CA ARG A 23 14.55 -5.47 3.23
C ARG A 23 13.44 -4.88 4.08
N ALA A 24 13.58 -3.59 4.37
CA ALA A 24 12.56 -2.82 5.08
C ALA A 24 11.40 -2.44 4.13
N ASP A 25 10.56 -3.44 3.83
CA ASP A 25 9.31 -3.31 3.07
C ASP A 25 8.14 -3.40 4.05
N MET A 26 7.57 -2.25 4.42
CA MET A 26 6.59 -2.17 5.51
C MET A 26 5.60 -1.02 5.33
N ILE A 27 4.44 -1.18 5.97
CA ILE A 27 3.43 -0.13 6.10
C ILE A 27 3.11 0.11 7.58
N VAL A 28 2.75 1.36 7.90
CA VAL A 28 2.19 1.72 9.21
C VAL A 28 0.70 1.95 9.04
N VAL A 29 -0.13 1.27 9.81
CA VAL A 29 -1.59 1.32 9.71
C VAL A 29 -2.18 1.92 10.99
N SER A 30 -3.09 2.88 10.82
CA SER A 30 -3.87 3.48 11.91
C SER A 30 -4.94 2.50 12.41
N MET A 31 -5.06 2.35 13.73
CA MET A 31 -6.07 1.51 14.39
C MET A 31 -6.96 2.29 15.40
N ALA A 32 -6.93 3.62 15.34
CA ALA A 32 -7.58 4.52 16.31
C ALA A 32 -8.81 5.29 15.76
N GLY A 33 -9.33 4.94 14.58
CA GLY A 33 -10.51 5.59 14.01
C GLY A 33 -11.82 5.23 14.73
N ALA A 34 -12.85 6.07 14.60
CA ALA A 34 -14.18 5.77 15.15
C ALA A 34 -14.74 4.42 14.64
N ARG A 35 -14.54 4.12 13.35
CA ARG A 35 -14.92 2.84 12.74
C ARG A 35 -14.05 1.65 13.16
N GLN A 36 -12.95 1.92 13.86
CA GLN A 36 -11.99 0.94 14.36
C GLN A 36 -12.14 0.71 15.88
N THR A 37 -13.14 1.33 16.50
CA THR A 37 -13.34 1.28 17.95
C THR A 37 -14.62 0.51 18.30
N PRO A 38 -14.57 -0.44 19.24
CA PRO A 38 -13.40 -0.93 19.96
C PRO A 38 -12.51 -1.88 19.13
N MET A 39 -11.24 -2.01 19.52
CA MET A 39 -10.31 -3.00 18.95
C MET A 39 -10.12 -4.15 19.94
N TYR A 40 -10.60 -5.35 19.59
CA TYR A 40 -10.44 -6.56 20.40
C TYR A 40 -9.18 -7.35 20.04
N ASP A 41 -8.91 -7.51 18.73
CA ASP A 41 -7.78 -8.26 18.21
C ASP A 41 -7.18 -7.52 17.01
N PRO A 42 -5.91 -7.09 17.04
CA PRO A 42 -5.32 -6.25 16.01
C PRO A 42 -5.15 -6.96 14.66
N ILE A 43 -5.02 -8.30 14.63
CA ILE A 43 -4.88 -9.07 13.39
C ILE A 43 -6.22 -9.11 12.65
N SER A 44 -7.28 -9.49 13.35
CA SER A 44 -8.66 -9.45 12.85
C SER A 44 -9.04 -8.03 12.45
N HIS A 45 -8.60 -7.03 13.22
CA HIS A 45 -8.80 -5.62 12.89
C HIS A 45 -8.14 -5.24 11.56
N LEU A 46 -6.88 -5.65 11.36
CA LEU A 46 -6.14 -5.40 10.13
C LEU A 46 -6.76 -6.10 8.92
N VAL A 47 -7.28 -7.33 9.09
CA VAL A 47 -7.83 -8.14 7.99
C VAL A 47 -9.25 -7.73 7.62
N TYR A 48 -10.11 -7.45 8.61
CA TYR A 48 -11.55 -7.30 8.39
C TYR A 48 -12.06 -5.87 8.54
N VAL A 49 -11.35 -5.00 9.28
CA VAL A 49 -11.82 -3.63 9.56
C VAL A 49 -11.01 -2.59 8.80
N ALA A 50 -9.68 -2.71 8.77
CA ALA A 50 -8.80 -1.71 8.15
C ALA A 50 -9.03 -1.57 6.64
N ARG A 51 -8.77 -0.36 6.13
CA ARG A 51 -8.86 0.01 4.71
C ARG A 51 -7.56 0.65 4.24
N GLY A 52 -7.41 0.82 2.92
CA GLY A 52 -6.26 1.51 2.34
C GLY A 52 -6.08 2.95 2.86
N GLU A 53 -7.18 3.61 3.24
CA GLU A 53 -7.15 4.96 3.85
C GLU A 53 -6.51 4.98 5.26
N ASP A 54 -6.44 3.83 5.92
CA ASP A 54 -5.85 3.71 7.24
C ASP A 54 -4.32 3.58 7.20
N VAL A 55 -3.74 3.33 6.01
CA VAL A 55 -2.28 3.33 5.82
C VAL A 55 -1.74 4.75 5.97
N ARG A 56 -0.87 4.95 6.96
CA ARG A 56 -0.23 6.23 7.28
C ARG A 56 1.09 6.41 6.55
N THR A 57 1.92 5.37 6.53
CA THR A 57 3.29 5.43 6.02
C THR A 57 3.58 4.17 5.22
N SER A 58 4.28 4.33 4.09
CA SER A 58 4.74 3.22 3.25
C SER A 58 6.25 3.34 3.03
N ILE A 59 6.96 2.24 3.24
CA ILE A 59 8.41 2.13 3.16
C ILE A 59 8.75 0.95 2.26
N VAL A 60 9.63 1.19 1.28
CA VAL A 60 10.13 0.15 0.37
C VAL A 60 11.64 0.20 0.37
N ASN A 61 12.27 -0.92 0.71
CA ASN A 61 13.72 -1.06 0.84
C ASN A 61 14.34 0.05 1.69
N GLY A 62 13.68 0.40 2.81
CA GLY A 62 14.11 1.46 3.73
C GLY A 62 13.83 2.90 3.25
N LYS A 63 13.36 3.10 2.01
CA LYS A 63 12.95 4.42 1.51
C LYS A 63 11.49 4.68 1.83
N VAL A 64 11.23 5.78 2.53
CA VAL A 64 9.87 6.24 2.80
C VAL A 64 9.26 6.83 1.52
N LEU A 65 8.23 6.19 0.99
CA LEU A 65 7.53 6.64 -0.22
C LEU A 65 6.34 7.56 0.11
N MET A 66 5.70 7.32 1.25
CA MET A 66 4.60 8.11 1.81
C MET A 66 4.79 8.21 3.33
N ARG A 67 4.58 9.39 3.91
CA ARG A 67 4.62 9.63 5.37
C ARG A 67 3.38 10.41 5.79
N ASP A 68 2.67 9.92 6.81
CA ASP A 68 1.46 10.55 7.33
C ASP A 68 0.45 10.93 6.23
N ARG A 69 0.24 10.01 5.29
CA ARG A 69 -0.61 10.15 4.09
C ARG A 69 -0.15 11.21 3.07
N LYS A 70 1.07 11.74 3.21
CA LYS A 70 1.69 12.64 2.22
C LYS A 70 2.66 11.85 1.36
N MET A 71 2.41 11.84 0.05
CA MET A 71 3.32 11.24 -0.93
C MET A 71 4.64 12.02 -0.98
N LEU A 72 5.76 11.32 -0.93
CA LEU A 72 7.11 11.91 -0.96
C LEU A 72 7.83 11.68 -2.29
N THR A 73 7.24 10.89 -3.18
CA THR A 73 7.91 10.39 -4.38
C THR A 73 7.12 10.59 -5.66
N LEU A 74 5.85 11.02 -5.56
CA LEU A 74 4.96 11.28 -6.69
C LEU A 74 4.14 12.53 -6.40
N ASN A 75 3.83 13.28 -7.46
CA ASN A 75 2.83 14.34 -7.42
C ASN A 75 1.47 13.77 -7.84
N GLU A 76 0.50 13.79 -6.93
CA GLU A 76 -0.82 13.20 -7.15
C GLU A 76 -1.59 13.87 -8.29
N ALA A 77 -1.50 15.20 -8.44
CA ALA A 77 -2.18 15.93 -9.49
C ALA A 77 -1.62 15.58 -10.88
N ASP A 78 -0.30 15.37 -10.99
CA ASP A 78 0.34 14.96 -12.23
C ASP A 78 -0.09 13.55 -12.63
N VAL A 79 -0.11 12.60 -11.68
CA VAL A 79 -0.56 11.22 -11.92
C VAL A 79 -2.02 11.17 -12.37
N ILE A 80 -2.90 11.95 -11.73
CA ILE A 80 -4.31 12.02 -12.11
C ILE A 80 -4.48 12.61 -13.52
N ARG A 81 -3.70 13.65 -13.86
CA ARG A 81 -3.73 14.25 -15.20
C ARG A 81 -3.33 13.22 -16.26
N GLU A 82 -2.19 12.56 -16.08
CA GLU A 82 -1.69 11.54 -17.02
C GLU A 82 -2.69 10.37 -17.19
N ALA A 83 -3.28 9.90 -16.09
CA ALA A 83 -4.30 8.85 -16.15
C ALA A 83 -5.53 9.26 -16.97
N ASN A 84 -5.98 10.51 -16.87
CA ASN A 84 -7.11 11.04 -17.64
C ASN A 84 -6.78 11.20 -19.13
N GLU A 85 -5.55 11.57 -19.47
CA GLU A 85 -5.06 11.62 -20.86
C GLU A 85 -5.10 10.23 -21.48
N ILE A 86 -4.57 9.21 -20.78
CA ILE A 86 -4.62 7.80 -21.23
C ILE A 86 -6.07 7.32 -21.38
N ALA A 87 -6.97 7.69 -20.45
CA ALA A 87 -8.38 7.30 -20.54
C ALA A 87 -9.05 7.80 -21.83
N THR A 88 -8.61 8.92 -22.39
CA THR A 88 -9.10 9.42 -23.69
C THR A 88 -8.71 8.48 -24.83
N GLN A 89 -7.48 7.97 -24.82
CA GLN A 89 -6.98 7.01 -25.82
C GLN A 89 -7.72 5.67 -25.73
N VAL A 90 -7.93 5.17 -24.51
CA VAL A 90 -8.68 3.93 -24.27
C VAL A 90 -10.12 4.06 -24.78
N ARG A 91 -10.81 5.17 -24.49
CA ARG A 91 -12.17 5.42 -24.99
C ARG A 91 -12.24 5.43 -26.52
N ALA A 92 -11.25 5.99 -27.20
CA ALA A 92 -11.20 5.98 -28.65
C ALA A 92 -10.99 4.57 -29.21
N ALA A 93 -10.13 3.76 -28.59
CA ALA A 93 -9.84 2.40 -29.02
C ALA A 93 -11.02 1.42 -28.87
N VAL A 94 -11.86 1.62 -27.85
CA VAL A 94 -13.02 0.74 -27.55
C VAL A 94 -14.28 1.11 -28.33
N LYS A 95 -14.35 2.30 -28.95
CA LYS A 95 -15.50 2.79 -29.72
C LYS A 95 -15.68 2.15 -31.12
N LYS A 96 -15.23 0.90 -31.32
CA LYS A 96 -15.55 0.12 -32.53
C LYS A 96 -16.94 -0.50 -32.44
#